data_AF-A0A370GPS6-F1
#
_entry.id   AF-A0A370GPS6-F1
#
_cell.length_a   1.000
_cell.length_b   1.000
_cell.length_c   1.000
_cell.angle_alpha   90.00
_cell.angle_beta   90.00
_cell.angle_gamma   90.00
#
_symmetry.space_group_name_H-M   'P 1'
#
loop_
_entity.id
_entity.type
_entity.pdbx_description
1 polymer ?
#
loop_
_entity_poly.entity_id
_entity_poly.type
_entity_poly.pdbx_seq_one_letter_code
_entity_poly.pdbx_strand_id
1 'polypeptide(L)'
;MLKSTFPLLIKFLYVILGIILLSSLIGLFSNGIHLDAILFFKYIKHIIYSFIQPDQLIVIGMNGASYSIFPTIWPFYNYSQILFFSSFLLSILIGMILSYVTMILPEKGEK
;
A
#
# COMPACT_ATOMS: atom_id res chain seq x y z
N MET A 1 -13.21 -11.39 -18.06
CA MET A 1 -13.24 -10.67 -16.77
C MET A 1 -12.38 -9.41 -16.78
N LEU A 2 -11.09 -9.46 -17.17
CA LEU A 2 -10.18 -8.30 -17.22
C LEU A 2 -10.70 -7.06 -18.01
N LYS A 3 -11.37 -7.27 -19.15
CA LYS A 3 -11.89 -6.16 -19.99
C LYS A 3 -12.95 -5.29 -19.30
N SER A 4 -13.66 -5.83 -18.30
CA SER A 4 -14.72 -5.10 -17.59
C SER A 4 -14.17 -4.32 -16.38
N THR A 5 -13.15 -4.87 -15.71
CA THR A 5 -12.55 -4.24 -14.52
C THR A 5 -11.61 -3.09 -14.86
N PHE A 6 -10.94 -3.15 -16.02
CA PHE A 6 -9.96 -2.13 -16.43
C PHE A 6 -10.56 -0.71 -16.59
N PRO A 7 -11.73 -0.52 -17.24
CA PRO A 7 -12.40 0.79 -17.28
C PRO A 7 -12.76 1.33 -15.89
N LEU A 8 -13.11 0.45 -14.95
CA LEU A 8 -13.47 0.82 -13.58
C LEU A 8 -12.25 1.34 -12.81
N LEU A 9 -11.11 0.69 -12.99
CA LEU A 9 -9.82 1.11 -12.41
C LEU A 9 -9.40 2.49 -12.95
N ILE A 10 -9.57 2.74 -14.25
CA ILE A 10 -9.32 4.05 -14.86
C ILE A 10 -10.23 5.14 -14.27
N LYS A 11 -11.54 4.86 -14.16
CA LYS A 11 -12.48 5.82 -13.55
C LYS A 11 -12.08 6.15 -12.11
N PHE A 12 -11.69 5.14 -11.34
CA PHE A 12 -11.22 5.33 -9.97
C PHE A 12 -9.96 6.20 -9.91
N LEU A 13 -8.99 5.98 -10.81
CA LEU A 13 -7.79 6.81 -10.89
C LEU A 13 -8.11 8.28 -11.23
N TYR A 14 -9.04 8.53 -12.15
CA TYR A 14 -9.49 9.90 -12.45
C TYR A 14 -10.15 10.58 -11.26
N VAL A 15 -10.94 9.86 -10.47
CA VAL A 15 -11.55 10.40 -9.25
C VAL A 15 -10.47 10.78 -8.23
N ILE A 16 -9.49 9.90 -7.98
CA ILE A 16 -8.37 10.20 -7.09
C ILE A 16 -7.61 11.44 -7.56
N LEU A 17 -7.27 11.49 -8.84
CA LEU A 17 -6.53 12.62 -9.41
C LEU A 17 -7.32 13.93 -9.27
N GLY A 18 -8.64 13.89 -9.51
CA GLY A 18 -9.53 15.03 -9.30
C GLY A 18 -9.54 15.51 -7.85
N ILE A 19 -9.63 14.60 -6.89
CA ILE A 19 -9.59 14.93 -5.45
C ILE A 19 -8.25 15.57 -5.09
N ILE A 20 -7.12 14.99 -5.54
CA ILE A 20 -5.78 15.53 -5.25
C ILE A 20 -5.65 16.95 -5.80
N LEU A 21 -6.04 17.18 -7.06
CA LEU A 21 -5.98 18.51 -7.68
C LEU A 21 -6.86 19.51 -6.91
N LEU A 22 -8.10 19.13 -6.57
CA LEU A 22 -9.01 19.99 -5.83
C LEU A 22 -8.48 20.34 -4.43
N SER A 23 -7.94 19.35 -3.70
CA SER A 23 -7.33 19.57 -2.38
C SER A 23 -6.08 20.44 -2.45
N SER A 24 -5.26 20.29 -3.50
CA SER A 24 -4.05 21.10 -3.69
C SER A 24 -4.32 22.57 -4.03
N LEU A 25 -5.55 22.89 -4.44
CA LEU A 25 -5.98 24.25 -4.79
C LEU A 25 -5.86 25.22 -3.59
N ILE A 26 -5.97 24.70 -2.36
CA ILE A 26 -5.71 25.46 -1.13
C ILE A 26 -4.27 26.01 -1.10
N GLY A 27 -3.31 25.26 -1.63
CA GLY A 27 -1.90 25.66 -1.68
C GLY A 27 -1.64 26.89 -2.55
N LEU A 28 -2.49 27.13 -3.55
CA LEU A 28 -2.38 28.26 -4.47
C LEU A 28 -2.74 29.60 -3.81
N PHE A 29 -3.43 29.57 -2.66
CA PHE A 29 -3.77 30.76 -1.86
C PHE A 29 -3.10 30.78 -0.47
N SER A 30 -2.15 29.86 -0.22
CA SER A 30 -1.55 29.70 1.11
C SER A 30 -0.67 30.89 1.54
N ASN A 31 -0.14 31.65 0.58
CA ASN A 31 0.68 32.85 0.83
C ASN A 31 -0.07 34.14 0.47
N GLY A 32 -1.40 34.15 0.61
CA GLY A 32 -2.27 35.26 0.25
C GLY A 32 -2.98 35.08 -1.09
N ILE A 33 -3.62 36.14 -1.60
CA ILE A 33 -4.40 36.13 -2.86
C ILE A 33 -3.48 36.32 -4.08
N HIS A 34 -2.35 35.62 -4.09
CA HIS A 34 -1.43 35.60 -5.24
C HIS A 34 -1.37 34.17 -5.76
N LEU A 35 -1.56 34.01 -7.06
CA LEU A 35 -1.53 32.70 -7.71
C LEU A 35 -0.10 32.17 -7.69
N ASP A 36 0.22 31.30 -6.72
CA ASP A 36 1.52 30.64 -6.65
C ASP A 36 1.42 29.19 -7.16
N ALA A 37 1.76 29.01 -8.44
CA ALA A 37 1.78 27.70 -9.08
C ALA A 37 2.85 26.77 -8.48
N ILE A 38 3.93 27.32 -7.93
CA ILE A 38 5.02 26.52 -7.34
C ILE A 38 4.52 25.86 -6.05
N LEU A 39 3.80 26.62 -5.21
CA LEU A 39 3.15 26.07 -4.03
C LEU A 39 2.10 25.03 -4.41
N PHE A 40 1.28 25.27 -5.42
CA PHE A 40 0.31 24.29 -5.89
C PHE A 40 0.94 22.91 -6.19
N PHE A 41 2.01 22.86 -6.99
CA PHE A 41 2.72 21.60 -7.26
C PHE A 41 3.39 21.01 -6.01
N LYS A 42 3.88 21.85 -5.11
CA LYS A 42 4.42 21.39 -3.81
C LYS A 42 3.34 20.70 -2.97
N TYR A 43 2.12 21.24 -2.94
CA TYR A 43 0.99 20.63 -2.25
C TYR A 43 0.52 19.33 -2.92
N ILE A 44 0.49 19.26 -4.26
CA ILE A 44 0.22 17.99 -4.97
C ILE A 44 1.24 16.93 -4.54
N LYS A 45 2.53 17.25 -4.60
CA LYS A 45 3.60 16.32 -4.22
C LYS A 45 3.46 15.89 -2.76
N HIS A 46 3.12 16.83 -1.86
CA HIS A 46 2.90 16.53 -0.45
C HIS A 46 1.72 15.57 -0.25
N ILE A 47 0.58 15.79 -0.91
CA ILE A 47 -0.58 14.90 -0.83
C ILE A 47 -0.24 13.50 -1.35
N ILE A 48 0.43 13.40 -2.50
CA ILE A 48 0.87 12.09 -3.05
C ILE A 48 1.80 11.38 -2.07
N TYR A 49 2.77 12.10 -1.51
CA TYR A 49 3.71 11.54 -0.54
C TYR A 49 3.01 11.07 0.74
N SER A 50 2.00 11.83 1.18
CA SER A 50 1.17 11.50 2.34
C SER A 50 0.36 10.21 2.15
N PHE A 51 -0.02 9.85 0.91
CA PHE A 51 -0.64 8.55 0.62
C PHE A 51 0.36 7.38 0.73
N ILE A 52 1.64 7.62 0.42
CA ILE A 52 2.69 6.60 0.51
C ILE A 52 3.17 6.46 1.95
N GLN A 53 3.25 7.55 2.72
CA GLN A 53 3.71 7.57 4.10
C GLN A 53 2.65 8.22 5.01
N PRO A 54 1.53 7.53 5.26
CA PRO A 54 0.43 8.07 6.05
C PRO A 54 0.81 8.28 7.52
N ASP A 55 1.85 7.59 8.00
CA ASP A 55 2.43 7.72 9.34
C ASP A 55 3.09 9.09 9.60
N GLN A 56 3.38 9.85 8.55
CA GLN A 56 3.96 11.19 8.65
C GLN A 56 2.91 12.30 8.76
N LEU A 57 1.63 11.96 8.66
CA LEU A 57 0.52 12.89 8.87
C LEU A 57 0.27 13.02 10.37
N ILE A 58 0.94 14.01 10.97
CA ILE A 58 0.89 14.30 12.40
C ILE A 58 0.03 15.54 12.65
N VAL A 59 -0.88 15.46 13.62
CA VAL A 59 -1.63 16.59 14.18
C VAL A 59 -1.06 16.93 15.54
N ILE A 60 -0.75 18.20 15.75
CA ILE A 60 -0.32 18.72 17.05
C ILE A 60 -1.58 19.14 17.81
N GLY A 61 -1.85 18.47 18.94
CA GLY A 61 -2.94 18.80 19.84
C GLY A 61 -2.70 20.12 20.59
N MET A 62 -3.75 20.67 21.21
CA MET A 62 -3.66 21.91 22.01
C MET A 62 -2.67 21.81 23.19
N ASN A 63 -2.37 20.59 23.64
CA ASN A 63 -1.39 20.26 24.67
C ASN A 63 0.06 20.17 24.13
N GLY A 64 0.28 20.46 22.85
CA GLY A 64 1.58 20.31 22.19
C GLY A 64 1.96 18.86 21.88
N ALA A 65 1.09 17.89 22.14
CA ALA A 65 1.35 16.49 21.84
C ALA A 65 1.07 16.18 20.37
N SER A 66 1.96 15.42 19.75
CA SER A 66 1.87 14.98 18.35
C SER A 66 1.12 13.65 18.25
N TYR A 67 0.05 13.63 17.47
CA TYR A 67 -0.75 12.42 17.21
C TYR A 67 -0.74 12.09 15.72
N SER A 68 -0.44 10.84 15.38
CA SER A 68 -0.61 10.37 13.99
C SER A 68 -2.10 10.26 13.67
N ILE A 69 -2.52 10.82 12.54
CA ILE A 69 -3.92 10.72 12.06
C ILE A 69 -4.23 9.29 11.65
N PHE A 70 -3.25 8.59 11.07
CA PHE A 70 -3.39 7.25 10.57
C PHE A 70 -2.61 6.25 11.43
N PRO A 71 -3.14 5.03 11.62
CA PRO A 71 -2.39 3.96 12.25
C PRO A 71 -1.20 3.56 11.35
N THR A 72 -0.13 3.04 11.96
CA THR A 72 1.07 2.63 11.24
C THR A 72 0.80 1.34 10.45
N ILE A 73 0.46 1.42 9.16
CA ILE A 73 0.04 0.24 8.37
C ILE A 73 1.24 -0.57 7.84
N TRP A 74 2.29 0.12 7.37
CA TRP A 74 3.42 -0.51 6.67
C TRP A 74 4.15 -1.59 7.45
N PRO A 75 4.44 -1.43 8.76
CA PRO A 75 5.14 -2.47 9.52
C PRO A 75 4.36 -3.80 9.55
N PHE A 76 3.04 -3.75 9.77
CA PHE A 76 2.20 -4.94 9.79
C PHE A 76 2.08 -5.58 8.41
N TYR A 77 1.96 -4.76 7.36
CA TYR A 77 1.91 -5.24 5.98
C TYR A 77 3.22 -5.95 5.59
N ASN A 78 4.36 -5.34 5.87
CA ASN A 78 5.69 -5.93 5.61
C ASN A 78 5.88 -7.22 6.40
N TYR A 79 5.47 -7.23 7.67
CA TYR A 79 5.53 -8.44 8.50
C TYR A 79 4.69 -9.57 7.91
N SER A 80 3.47 -9.27 7.45
CA SER A 80 2.60 -10.25 6.79
C SER A 80 3.22 -10.80 5.50
N GLN A 81 3.86 -9.95 4.68
CA GLN A 81 4.56 -10.40 3.48
C GLN A 81 5.72 -11.36 3.82
N ILE A 82 6.53 -11.03 4.82
CA ILE A 82 7.64 -11.89 5.28
C ILE A 82 7.10 -13.25 5.71
N LEU A 83 6.03 -13.28 6.52
CA LEU A 83 5.39 -14.52 6.95
C LEU A 83 4.87 -15.34 5.77
N PHE A 84 4.21 -14.68 4.81
CA PHE A 84 3.68 -15.32 3.62
C PHE A 84 4.79 -16.00 2.81
N PHE A 85 5.86 -15.26 2.47
CA PHE A 85 6.98 -15.80 1.70
C PHE A 85 7.71 -16.91 2.45
N SER A 86 7.93 -16.74 3.76
CA SER A 86 8.58 -17.76 4.58
C SER A 86 7.76 -19.05 4.63
N SER A 87 6.45 -18.94 4.85
CA SER A 87 5.54 -20.08 4.90
C SER A 87 5.39 -20.75 3.54
N PHE A 88 5.37 -19.97 2.47
CA PHE A 88 5.31 -20.48 1.09
C PHE A 88 6.56 -21.30 0.74
N LEU A 89 7.75 -20.78 1.03
CA LEU A 89 9.01 -21.51 0.82
C LEU A 89 9.06 -22.78 1.67
N LEU A 90 8.66 -22.70 2.93
CA LEU A 90 8.61 -23.85 3.83
C LEU A 90 7.65 -24.93 3.30
N SER A 91 6.48 -24.53 2.81
CA SER A 91 5.49 -25.44 2.20
C SER A 91 6.05 -26.17 0.98
N ILE A 92 6.78 -25.46 0.11
CA ILE A 92 7.44 -26.08 -1.05
C ILE A 92 8.48 -27.12 -0.61
N LEU A 93 9.34 -26.78 0.37
CA LEU A 93 10.36 -27.69 0.87
C LEU A 93 9.75 -28.94 1.49
N ILE A 94 8.73 -28.78 2.32
CA ILE A 94 7.99 -29.89 2.93
C ILE A 94 7.35 -30.76 1.84
N GLY A 95 6.67 -30.14 0.86
CA GLY A 95 6.07 -30.85 -0.26
C GLY A 95 7.07 -31.68 -1.06
N MET A 96 8.26 -31.12 -1.33
CA MET A 96 9.34 -31.84 -2.00
C MET A 96 9.83 -33.04 -1.19
N ILE A 97 10.04 -32.86 0.13
CA ILE A 97 10.46 -33.94 1.03
C ILE A 97 9.42 -35.07 1.05
N LEU A 98 8.14 -34.73 1.23
CA LEU A 98 7.06 -35.73 1.23
C LEU A 98 6.95 -36.46 -0.11
N SER A 99 7.05 -35.74 -1.22
CA SER A 99 7.01 -36.34 -2.55
C SER A 99 8.20 -37.30 -2.76
N TYR A 100 9.39 -36.92 -2.30
CA TYR A 100 10.58 -37.77 -2.37
C TYR A 100 10.44 -39.04 -1.51
N VAL A 101 9.98 -38.89 -0.27
CA VAL A 101 9.71 -40.04 0.63
C VAL A 101 8.69 -40.98 0.03
N THR A 102 7.63 -40.44 -0.59
CA THR A 102 6.58 -41.24 -1.24
C THR A 102 7.13 -42.03 -2.43
N MET A 103 8.05 -41.46 -3.20
CA MET A 103 8.69 -42.14 -4.34
C MET A 103 9.59 -43.31 -3.92
N ILE A 104 10.20 -43.25 -2.72
CA ILE A 104 11.02 -44.32 -2.17
C ILE A 104 10.17 -45.42 -1.51
N LEU A 105 8.91 -45.12 -1.17
CA LEU A 105 8.04 -46.09 -0.54
C LEU A 105 7.77 -47.25 -1.52
N PRO A 106 8.08 -48.51 -1.16
CA PRO A 106 7.84 -49.65 -2.03
C PRO A 106 6.33 -49.78 -2.30
N GLU A 107 5.97 -50.13 -3.54
CA GLU A 107 4.57 -50.43 -3.87
C GLU A 107 4.03 -51.48 -2.91
N LYS A 108 2.88 -51.17 -2.31
CA LYS A 108 2.22 -52.07 -1.37
C LYS A 108 1.64 -53.25 -2.16
N GLY A 109 2.45 -54.31 -2.30
CA GLY A 109 2.04 -55.68 -2.51
C GLY A 109 1.42 -56.01 -3.88
N GLU A 110 2.24 -56.55 -4.79
CA GLU A 110 1.81 -57.71 -5.57
C GLU A 110 1.53 -58.87 -4.58
N LYS A 111 0.25 -59.10 -4.29
CA LYS A 111 -0.34 -60.43 -4.10
C LYS A 111 -1.78 -60.41 -4.56
#